data_AF-A0A842ME47-F1
#
_entry.id   AF-A0A842ME47-F1
#
_cell.length_a   1.000
_cell.length_b   1.000
_cell.length_c   1.000
_cell.angle_alpha   90.00
_cell.angle_beta   90.00
_cell.angle_gamma   90.00
#
_symmetry.space_group_name_H-M   'P 1'
#
loop_
_entity.id
_entity.type
_entity.pdbx_description
1 polymer ?
#
loop_
_entity_poly.entity_id
_entity_poly.type
_entity_poly.pdbx_seq_one_letter_code
_entity_poly.pdbx_strand_id
1 'polypeptide(L)'
;MPKPQYNDRKEALSGMALEKILYDASERLSSQILSGISPEREMSFKIDVWELENLLLPALNATVNEIRIFDEMKAEDFSFELKRRRNTLAHDLVNLLIECMRDAYRDDVVVDHIATKVVSIRFLKRVGNIFAVKREFTNMVHDVLWHLLWK
;
A
#
# COMPACT_ATOMS: atom_id res chain seq x y z
N MET A 1 -14.18 -44.44 2.61
CA MET A 1 -13.29 -43.47 3.29
C MET A 1 -13.17 -42.25 2.39
N PRO A 2 -13.56 -41.04 2.82
CA PRO A 2 -13.35 -39.86 1.99
C PRO A 2 -11.86 -39.51 2.00
N LYS A 3 -11.31 -39.18 0.83
CA LYS A 3 -10.00 -38.53 0.70
C LYS A 3 -10.23 -37.04 0.44
N PRO A 4 -10.12 -36.17 1.46
CA PRO A 4 -9.90 -34.74 1.24
C PRO A 4 -8.64 -34.34 1.99
N GLN A 5 -7.47 -34.33 1.34
CA GLN A 5 -6.26 -33.78 1.97
C GLN A 5 -5.26 -33.15 0.99
N TYR A 6 -5.29 -33.49 -0.31
CA TYR A 6 -4.27 -32.98 -1.24
C TYR A 6 -4.64 -31.63 -1.87
N ASN A 7 -5.90 -31.43 -2.27
CA ASN A 7 -6.37 -30.13 -2.78
C ASN A 7 -6.40 -29.08 -1.67
N ASP A 8 -6.96 -29.40 -0.51
CA ASP A 8 -7.06 -28.47 0.63
C ASP A 8 -5.69 -27.98 1.12
N ARG A 9 -4.66 -28.84 1.08
CA ARG A 9 -3.29 -28.44 1.44
C ARG A 9 -2.66 -27.54 0.37
N LYS A 10 -2.89 -27.81 -0.91
CA LYS A 10 -2.36 -26.97 -2.01
C LYS A 10 -3.01 -25.59 -2.01
N GLU A 11 -4.32 -25.52 -1.74
CA GLU A 11 -5.07 -24.27 -1.59
C GLU A 11 -4.68 -23.51 -0.30
N ALA A 12 -4.47 -24.19 0.82
CA ALA A 12 -3.98 -23.55 2.04
C ALA A 12 -2.55 -23.01 1.88
N LEU A 13 -1.68 -23.74 1.17
CA LEU A 13 -0.32 -23.29 0.85
C LEU A 13 -0.32 -22.12 -0.15
N SER A 14 -1.21 -22.12 -1.15
CA SER A 14 -1.35 -21.00 -2.08
C SER A 14 -1.93 -19.76 -1.39
N GLY A 15 -2.86 -19.94 -0.46
CA GLY A 15 -3.39 -18.85 0.38
C GLY A 15 -2.33 -18.19 1.26
N MET A 16 -1.52 -18.97 1.97
CA MET A 16 -0.41 -18.43 2.78
C MET A 16 0.69 -17.77 1.94
N ALA A 17 1.01 -18.34 0.77
CA ALA A 17 1.99 -17.74 -0.13
C ALA A 17 1.49 -16.40 -0.69
N LEU A 18 0.22 -16.32 -1.06
CA LEU A 18 -0.42 -15.10 -1.55
C LEU A 18 -0.44 -14.01 -0.48
N GLU A 19 -0.85 -14.33 0.75
CA GLU A 19 -0.81 -13.43 1.90
C GLU A 19 0.59 -12.84 2.09
N LYS A 20 1.62 -13.70 2.07
CA LYS A 20 3.01 -13.25 2.21
C LYS A 20 3.41 -12.29 1.08
N ILE A 21 3.08 -12.60 -0.17
CA ILE A 21 3.42 -11.75 -1.33
C ILE A 21 2.76 -10.37 -1.19
N LEU A 22 1.48 -10.34 -0.82
CA LEU A 22 0.76 -9.09 -0.64
C LEU A 22 1.29 -8.29 0.55
N TYR A 23 1.63 -8.95 1.66
CA TYR A 23 2.23 -8.28 2.80
C TYR A 23 3.62 -7.70 2.44
N ASP A 24 4.49 -8.49 1.80
CA ASP A 24 5.79 -8.02 1.32
C ASP A 24 5.64 -6.85 0.33
N ALA A 25 4.61 -6.87 -0.53
CA ALA A 25 4.27 -5.76 -1.42
C ALA A 25 3.84 -4.52 -0.63
N SER A 26 2.97 -4.67 0.37
CA SER A 26 2.52 -3.57 1.21
C SER A 26 3.67 -2.89 1.96
N GLU A 27 4.61 -3.66 2.51
CA GLU A 27 5.79 -3.11 3.19
C GLU A 27 6.70 -2.30 2.25
N ARG A 28 6.88 -2.79 1.02
CA ARG A 28 7.65 -2.11 -0.03
C ARG A 28 6.99 -0.78 -0.41
N LEU A 29 5.69 -0.79 -0.72
CA LEU A 29 4.94 0.41 -1.11
C LEU A 29 4.91 1.44 0.01
N SER A 30 4.59 1.02 1.25
CA SER A 30 4.58 1.89 2.41
C SER A 30 5.95 2.52 2.67
N SER A 31 7.03 1.73 2.57
CA SER A 31 8.39 2.25 2.75
C SER A 31 8.77 3.26 1.67
N GLN A 32 8.38 3.04 0.42
CA GLN A 32 8.61 3.97 -0.67
C GLN A 32 7.88 5.30 -0.46
N ILE A 33 6.59 5.25 -0.11
CA ILE A 33 5.76 6.44 0.14
C ILE A 33 6.31 7.24 1.33
N LEU A 34 6.68 6.55 2.42
CA LEU A 34 7.15 7.17 3.65
C LEU A 34 8.64 7.55 3.62
N SER A 35 9.40 7.15 2.60
CA SER A 35 10.85 7.42 2.52
C SER A 35 11.19 8.91 2.52
N GLY A 36 10.25 9.76 2.06
CA GLY A 36 10.37 11.22 2.11
C GLY A 36 10.06 11.83 3.50
N ILE A 37 9.52 11.04 4.44
CA ILE A 37 9.17 11.51 5.79
C ILE A 37 10.34 11.22 6.73
N SER A 38 11.24 12.18 6.86
CA SER A 38 12.29 12.11 7.86
C SER A 38 11.85 12.83 9.14
N PRO A 39 11.79 12.15 10.30
CA PRO A 39 11.50 12.79 11.60
C PRO A 39 12.56 13.83 11.99
N GLU A 40 13.73 13.76 11.37
CA GLU A 40 14.88 14.62 11.67
C GLU A 40 15.00 15.81 10.70
N ARG A 41 14.44 15.73 9.50
CA ARG A 41 14.73 16.70 8.44
C ARG A 41 13.67 17.75 8.17
N GLU A 42 12.39 17.56 8.51
CA GLU A 42 11.42 18.66 8.33
C GLU A 42 10.08 18.38 9.00
N MET A 43 9.45 19.45 9.53
CA MET A 43 8.05 19.47 9.99
C MET A 43 7.05 19.46 8.81
N SER A 44 7.48 19.20 7.58
CA SER A 44 6.60 19.15 6.42
C SER A 44 7.16 18.28 5.31
N PHE A 45 6.30 17.60 4.57
CA PHE A 45 6.70 16.92 3.34
C PHE A 45 5.62 17.09 2.27
N LYS A 46 6.03 16.99 1.01
CA LYS A 46 5.15 17.08 -0.15
C LYS A 46 5.10 15.73 -0.84
N ILE A 47 3.91 15.35 -1.28
CA ILE A 47 3.66 14.19 -2.11
C ILE A 47 3.15 14.71 -3.45
N ASP A 48 3.91 14.44 -4.52
CA ASP A 48 3.39 14.53 -5.88
C ASP A 48 2.76 13.17 -6.24
N VAL A 49 1.46 13.18 -6.46
CA VAL A 49 0.69 11.96 -6.74
C VAL A 49 1.06 11.38 -8.11
N TRP A 50 1.45 12.21 -9.07
CA TRP A 50 1.89 11.72 -10.39
C TRP A 50 3.26 11.07 -10.32
N GLU A 51 4.20 11.65 -9.58
CA GLU A 51 5.48 10.98 -9.32
C GLU A 51 5.27 9.66 -8.59
N LEU A 52 4.34 9.64 -7.63
CA LEU A 52 3.98 8.44 -6.89
C LEU A 52 3.38 7.36 -7.80
N GLU A 53 2.49 7.69 -8.74
CA GLU A 53 1.95 6.74 -9.73
C GLU A 53 3.08 6.01 -10.48
N ASN A 54 4.13 6.75 -10.89
CA ASN A 54 5.28 6.19 -11.59
C ASN A 54 6.19 5.35 -10.67
N LEU A 55 6.30 5.75 -9.40
CA LEU A 55 7.10 5.04 -8.39
C LEU A 55 6.48 3.69 -7.99
N LEU A 56 5.14 3.63 -7.86
CA LEU A 56 4.43 2.43 -7.42
C LEU A 56 4.37 1.36 -8.51
N LEU A 57 4.35 1.76 -9.78
CA LEU A 57 4.12 0.86 -10.91
C LEU A 57 5.13 -0.31 -10.99
N PRO A 58 6.45 -0.12 -10.85
CA PRO A 58 7.42 -1.22 -10.81
C PRO A 58 7.15 -2.20 -9.66
N ALA A 59 6.82 -1.69 -8.47
CA ALA A 59 6.55 -2.54 -7.31
C ALA A 59 5.29 -3.38 -7.51
N LEU A 60 4.21 -2.79 -8.02
CA LEU A 60 2.97 -3.48 -8.32
C LEU A 60 3.14 -4.53 -9.44
N ASN A 61 3.92 -4.22 -10.47
CA ASN A 61 4.25 -5.19 -11.53
C ASN A 61 5.09 -6.36 -11.01
N ALA A 62 6.01 -6.11 -10.08
CA ALA A 62 6.76 -7.18 -9.42
C ALA A 62 5.82 -8.09 -8.63
N THR A 63 4.85 -7.52 -7.89
CA THR A 63 3.81 -8.28 -7.18
C THR A 63 2.98 -9.14 -8.12
N VAL A 64 2.56 -8.63 -9.29
CA VAL A 64 1.85 -9.44 -10.31
C VAL A 64 2.68 -10.66 -10.73
N ASN A 65 3.98 -10.47 -10.99
CA ASN A 65 4.86 -11.55 -11.38
C ASN A 65 5.07 -12.57 -10.25
N GLU A 66 5.20 -12.10 -9.01
CA GLU A 66 5.29 -12.95 -7.82
C GLU A 66 4.03 -13.80 -7.67
N ILE A 67 2.83 -13.22 -7.77
CA ILE A 67 1.56 -13.96 -7.73
C ILE A 67 1.49 -14.99 -8.86
N ARG A 68 1.89 -14.60 -10.08
CA ARG A 68 1.81 -15.47 -11.28
C ARG A 68 2.60 -16.77 -11.13
N ILE A 69 3.69 -16.79 -10.36
CA ILE A 69 4.46 -18.01 -10.09
C ILE A 69 3.61 -19.08 -9.39
N PHE A 70 2.62 -18.66 -8.59
CA PHE A 70 1.80 -19.55 -7.77
C PHE A 70 0.38 -19.74 -8.32
N ASP A 71 -0.21 -18.68 -8.87
CA ASP A 71 -1.59 -18.65 -9.35
C ASP A 71 -1.73 -17.66 -10.51
N GLU A 72 -1.77 -18.19 -11.74
CA GLU A 72 -1.86 -17.40 -12.97
C GLU A 72 -3.20 -16.64 -13.07
N MET A 73 -4.32 -17.28 -12.70
CA MET A 73 -5.65 -16.65 -12.76
C MET A 73 -5.72 -15.45 -11.80
N LYS A 74 -5.27 -15.63 -10.55
CA LYS A 74 -5.21 -14.51 -9.60
C LYS A 74 -4.30 -13.39 -10.05
N ALA A 75 -3.18 -13.71 -10.71
CA ALA A 75 -2.29 -12.69 -11.26
C ALA A 75 -2.96 -11.89 -12.40
N GLU A 76 -3.80 -12.54 -13.22
CA GLU A 76 -4.59 -11.88 -14.26
C GLU A 76 -5.66 -10.97 -13.65
N ASP A 77 -6.43 -11.46 -12.67
CA ASP A 77 -7.45 -10.69 -11.95
C ASP A 77 -6.83 -9.46 -11.28
N PHE A 78 -5.74 -9.66 -10.55
CA PHE A 78 -4.98 -8.59 -9.91
C PHE A 78 -4.48 -7.55 -10.92
N SER A 79 -3.88 -8.01 -12.03
CA SER A 79 -3.38 -7.13 -13.08
C SER A 79 -4.50 -6.35 -13.76
N PHE A 80 -5.66 -6.97 -13.97
CA PHE A 80 -6.83 -6.32 -14.53
C PHE A 80 -7.34 -5.19 -13.61
N GLU A 81 -7.52 -5.49 -12.32
CA GLU A 81 -7.96 -4.50 -11.33
C GLU A 81 -6.94 -3.36 -11.15
N LEU A 82 -5.64 -3.65 -11.16
CA LEU A 82 -4.59 -2.63 -11.15
C LEU A 82 -4.67 -1.70 -12.37
N LYS A 83 -4.88 -2.24 -13.57
CA LYS A 83 -5.07 -1.44 -14.78
C LYS A 83 -6.31 -0.56 -14.68
N ARG A 84 -7.42 -1.08 -14.13
CA ARG A 84 -8.66 -0.33 -13.93
C ARG A 84 -8.47 0.84 -12.95
N ARG A 85 -7.68 0.65 -11.89
CA ARG A 85 -7.41 1.66 -10.85
C ARG A 85 -6.14 2.49 -11.08
N ARG A 86 -5.52 2.40 -12.26
CA ARG A 86 -4.22 3.02 -12.55
C ARG A 86 -4.15 4.51 -12.15
N ASN A 87 -5.24 5.25 -12.35
CA ASN A 87 -5.29 6.69 -12.12
C ASN A 87 -5.84 7.08 -10.73
N THR A 88 -6.30 6.11 -9.92
CA THR A 88 -6.91 6.37 -8.61
C THR A 88 -6.10 5.77 -7.47
N LEU A 89 -5.36 4.68 -7.70
CA LEU A 89 -4.66 3.94 -6.65
C LEU A 89 -3.68 4.83 -5.85
N ALA A 90 -2.88 5.66 -6.52
CA ALA A 90 -1.96 6.54 -5.84
C ALA A 90 -2.69 7.58 -4.95
N HIS A 91 -3.81 8.12 -5.43
CA HIS A 91 -4.68 9.00 -4.62
C HIS A 91 -5.26 8.25 -3.42
N ASP A 92 -5.77 7.04 -3.62
CA ASP A 92 -6.33 6.19 -2.56
C ASP A 92 -5.27 5.94 -1.47
N LEU A 93 -4.04 5.59 -1.85
CA LEU A 93 -2.93 5.35 -0.92
C LEU A 93 -2.50 6.63 -0.18
N VAL A 94 -2.50 7.78 -0.85
CA VAL A 94 -2.21 9.07 -0.19
C VAL A 94 -3.30 9.43 0.82
N ASN A 95 -4.57 9.18 0.50
CA ASN A 95 -5.68 9.41 1.43
C ASN A 95 -5.56 8.50 2.67
N LEU A 96 -5.26 7.21 2.49
CA LEU A 96 -5.01 6.28 3.60
C LEU A 96 -3.84 6.74 4.48
N LEU A 97 -2.76 7.25 3.87
CA LEU A 97 -1.64 7.81 4.62
C LEU A 97 -2.08 9.02 5.47
N ILE A 98 -2.86 9.94 4.87
CA ILE A 98 -3.39 11.12 5.58
C ILE A 98 -4.26 10.70 6.76
N GLU A 99 -5.10 9.68 6.59
CA GLU A 99 -5.92 9.11 7.66
C GLU A 99 -5.04 8.56 8.78
N CYS A 100 -4.06 7.71 8.46
CA CYS A 100 -3.11 7.17 9.45
C CYS A 100 -2.38 8.28 10.24
N MET A 101 -2.00 9.37 9.56
CA MET A 101 -1.34 10.51 10.17
C MET A 101 -2.29 11.30 11.08
N ARG A 102 -3.55 11.51 10.66
CA ARG A 102 -4.57 12.17 11.47
C ARG A 102 -4.98 11.34 12.68
N ASP A 103 -5.01 10.02 12.58
CA ASP A 103 -5.32 9.18 13.72
C ASP A 103 -4.19 9.21 14.76
N ALA A 104 -2.94 9.21 14.31
CA ALA A 104 -1.78 9.24 15.20
C ALA A 104 -1.53 10.62 15.83
N TYR A 105 -1.72 11.71 15.08
CA TYR A 105 -1.31 13.06 15.48
C TYR A 105 -2.47 14.06 15.61
N ARG A 106 -3.68 13.69 15.20
CA ARG A 106 -4.90 14.50 15.30
C ARG A 106 -4.70 15.90 14.68
N ASP A 107 -5.01 16.93 15.46
CA ASP A 107 -4.94 18.33 15.04
C ASP A 107 -3.49 18.84 14.86
N ASP A 108 -2.48 18.04 15.23
CA ASP A 108 -1.07 18.37 15.00
C ASP A 108 -0.62 18.09 13.56
N VAL A 109 -1.52 17.61 12.68
CA VAL A 109 -1.27 17.41 11.23
C VAL A 109 -2.18 18.32 10.40
N VAL A 110 -1.56 19.17 9.60
CA VAL A 110 -2.22 20.03 8.61
C VAL A 110 -1.95 19.47 7.22
N VAL A 111 -3.01 19.35 6.42
CA VAL A 111 -2.96 18.85 5.05
C VAL A 111 -3.46 19.93 4.11
N ASP A 112 -2.58 20.40 3.23
CA ASP A 112 -2.84 21.44 2.24
C ASP A 112 -2.73 20.86 0.82
N HIS A 113 -3.75 21.04 -0.01
CA HIS A 113 -3.68 20.72 -1.43
C HIS A 113 -3.08 21.92 -2.19
N ILE A 114 -1.80 21.85 -2.52
CA ILE A 114 -1.08 22.95 -3.18
C ILE A 114 -1.37 22.97 -4.69
N ALA A 115 -1.68 21.82 -5.27
CA ALA A 115 -2.16 21.66 -6.64
C ALA A 115 -3.03 20.40 -6.77
N THR A 116 -3.68 20.20 -7.91
CA THR A 116 -4.59 19.05 -8.17
C THR A 116 -3.97 17.69 -7.83
N LYS A 117 -2.65 17.54 -8.04
CA LYS A 117 -1.89 16.30 -7.76
C LYS A 117 -0.77 16.48 -6.73
N VAL A 118 -0.75 17.58 -5.98
CA VAL A 118 0.31 17.84 -4.99
C VAL A 118 -0.30 18.10 -3.62
N VAL A 119 0.03 17.22 -2.68
CA VAL A 119 -0.40 17.30 -1.29
C VAL A 119 0.79 17.69 -0.42
N SER A 120 0.61 18.68 0.46
CA SER A 120 1.58 19.04 1.48
C SER A 120 1.04 18.65 2.85
N ILE A 121 1.83 17.89 3.59
CA ILE A 121 1.52 17.45 4.95
C ILE A 121 2.51 18.14 5.88
N ARG A 122 2.00 18.92 6.84
CA ARG A 122 2.78 19.69 7.81
C ARG A 122 2.42 19.27 9.23
N PHE A 123 3.42 19.01 10.05
CA PHE A 123 3.28 18.71 11.47
C PHE A 123 3.49 19.99 12.29
N LEU A 124 2.56 20.29 13.19
CA LEU A 124 2.64 21.46 14.08
C LEU A 124 3.61 21.23 15.25
N LYS A 125 3.93 19.97 15.54
CA LYS A 125 4.84 19.55 16.61
C LYS A 125 5.85 18.55 16.08
N ARG A 126 6.90 18.30 16.87
CA ARG A 126 7.89 17.27 16.57
C ARG A 126 7.21 15.91 16.46
N VAL A 127 7.49 15.21 15.36
CA VAL A 127 6.94 13.89 15.07
C VAL A 127 7.61 12.85 15.98
N GLY A 128 6.85 12.31 16.93
CA GLY A 128 7.22 11.11 17.69
C GLY A 128 6.50 9.88 17.11
N ASN A 129 7.14 8.72 17.10
CA ASN A 129 6.50 7.43 16.76
C ASN A 129 5.99 7.28 15.29
N ILE A 130 6.74 7.77 14.30
CA ILE A 130 6.45 7.53 12.87
C ILE A 130 6.34 6.04 12.51
N PHE A 131 6.99 5.18 13.31
CA PHE A 131 6.95 3.72 13.12
C PHE A 131 5.55 3.14 13.30
N ALA A 132 4.76 3.65 14.25
CA ALA A 132 3.37 3.22 14.42
C ALA A 132 2.52 3.59 13.20
N VAL A 133 2.70 4.80 12.65
CA VAL A 133 2.04 5.22 11.42
C VAL A 133 2.44 4.34 10.25
N LYS A 134 3.74 4.05 10.10
CA LYS A 134 4.22 3.14 9.06
C LYS A 134 3.54 1.78 9.13
N ARG A 135 3.44 1.20 10.33
CA ARG A 135 2.82 -0.11 10.54
C ARG A 135 1.33 -0.09 10.19
N GLU A 136 0.60 0.90 10.67
CA GLU A 136 -0.83 1.04 10.37
C GLU A 136 -1.07 1.22 8.88
N PHE A 137 -0.28 2.09 8.25
CA PHE A 137 -0.35 2.34 6.81
C PHE A 137 -0.05 1.07 6.00
N THR A 138 0.96 0.29 6.38
CA THR A 138 1.24 -1.03 5.78
C THR A 138 0.03 -1.96 5.85
N ASN A 139 -0.64 -2.05 7.00
CA ASN A 139 -1.83 -2.91 7.13
C ASN A 139 -2.97 -2.43 6.22
N MET A 140 -3.20 -1.11 6.13
CA MET A 140 -4.21 -0.56 5.22
C MET A 140 -3.87 -0.81 3.74
N VAL A 141 -2.59 -0.66 3.37
CA VAL A 141 -2.13 -0.99 2.00
C VAL A 141 -2.34 -2.48 1.73
N HIS A 142 -2.01 -3.35 2.68
CA HIS A 142 -2.24 -4.78 2.57
C HIS A 142 -3.71 -5.09 2.29
N ASP A 143 -4.62 -4.49 3.06
CA ASP A 143 -6.05 -4.64 2.85
C ASP A 143 -6.47 -4.18 1.46
N VAL A 144 -5.98 -3.03 0.98
CA VAL A 144 -6.26 -2.56 -0.39
C VAL A 144 -5.82 -3.60 -1.41
N LEU A 145 -4.60 -4.11 -1.32
CA LEU A 145 -4.08 -5.10 -2.27
C LEU A 145 -4.88 -6.40 -2.21
N TRP A 146 -5.24 -6.85 -1.01
CA TRP A 146 -6.10 -8.02 -0.82
C TRP A 146 -7.45 -7.83 -1.51
N HIS A 147 -8.10 -6.66 -1.35
CA HIS A 147 -9.38 -6.35 -2.00
C HIS A 147 -9.31 -6.28 -3.54
N LEU A 148 -8.13 -6.14 -4.14
CA LEU A 148 -7.97 -6.22 -5.60
C LEU A 148 -8.08 -7.66 -6.13
N LEU A 149 -7.96 -8.67 -5.27
CA LEU A 149 -8.04 -10.09 -5.66
C LEU A 149 -9.44 -10.71 -5.54
N TRP A 150 -10.38 -10.02 -4.89
CA TRP A 150 -11.69 -10.58 -4.54
C TRP A 150 -12.87 -9.77 -5.12
N LYS A 151 -12.63 -8.98 -6.16
CA LYS A 151 -13.67 -8.25 -6.91
C LYS A 151 -13.91 -8.86 -8.28
#